data_AF-A0A285ZV25-F1
#
_entry.id   AF-A0A285ZV25-F1
#
_cell.length_a   1.000
_cell.length_b   1.000
_cell.length_c   1.000
_cell.angle_alpha   90.00
_cell.angle_beta   90.00
_cell.angle_gamma   90.00
#
_symmetry.space_group_name_H-M   'P 1'
#
loop_
_entity.id
_entity.type
_entity.pdbx_description
1 polymer ?
#
loop_
_entity_poly.entity_id
_entity_poly.type
_entity_poly.pdbx_seq_one_letter_code
_entity_poly.pdbx_strand_id
1 'polypeptide(L)'
;MRYFSEIYHESTQYIPHGSGDPVIMHWEKQAYADKRYEGCNRYPLTAAFMPLLAPISADYLNPVCVYAVVHGGDVPDGVYYVDREESKLVKLGGADARKSILASFPEQDFITEAQTIFIYTGLLERAVWRFREAAYRQVQMDVGSACANTILLAKSRGQKVFALGGFVDDSIAVALKLGATEMPMAAIAVFPEKSMVAFNSVDDGVGELAYSNHAEMSAYVGEAESNFEISRYPSRFMLQNHLENIDDLNLCMKVRRLNVQALPGDEFPLTPSKFTNEYYLRELWYLRTDKKVAAPFVHGTLDLDDFSSLLRWLELAQLNAFGAGLIKIWVVVFDVMFVYAGVYRYIPVRKSIYMQSGSANPKKFNKCFAVPEQVQNSMFAVVLTSNLNESCQVLGNRGYRYMNLNAGVLAESLYVSARLLNKTAREEHFFYHDELKKLLDIPETESIISTVLIGKSPAR
;
A
#
# COMPACT_ATOMS: atom_id res chain seq x y z
N MET A 1 -24.64 -11.66 -0.26
CA MET A 1 -24.22 -11.50 -1.67
C MET A 1 -22.71 -11.39 -1.67
N ARG A 2 -22.01 -12.07 -2.58
CA ARG A 2 -20.54 -12.15 -2.54
C ARG A 2 -19.95 -11.45 -3.76
N TYR A 3 -19.01 -10.53 -3.55
CA TYR A 3 -18.38 -9.76 -4.62
C TYR A 3 -17.27 -10.57 -5.29
N PHE A 4 -16.98 -10.33 -6.57
CA PHE A 4 -15.88 -11.01 -7.27
C PHE A 4 -14.54 -10.81 -6.55
N SER A 5 -14.30 -9.61 -6.00
CA SER A 5 -13.10 -9.32 -5.19
C SER A 5 -12.89 -10.28 -4.03
N GLU A 6 -13.96 -10.78 -3.39
CA GLU A 6 -13.85 -11.78 -2.32
C GLU A 6 -13.46 -13.15 -2.88
N ILE A 7 -14.02 -13.53 -4.04
CA ILE A 7 -13.71 -14.80 -4.72
C ILE A 7 -12.26 -14.79 -5.21
N TYR A 8 -11.85 -13.68 -5.81
CA TYR A 8 -10.47 -13.46 -6.24
C TYR A 8 -9.52 -13.54 -5.04
N HIS A 9 -9.81 -12.83 -3.95
CA HIS A 9 -8.97 -12.85 -2.75
C HIS A 9 -8.76 -14.26 -2.20
N GLU A 10 -9.84 -15.03 -2.01
CA GLU A 10 -9.77 -16.44 -1.56
C GLU A 10 -8.93 -17.30 -2.51
N SER A 11 -9.08 -17.10 -3.82
CA SER A 11 -8.32 -17.89 -4.81
C SER A 11 -6.81 -17.65 -4.80
N THR A 12 -6.36 -16.56 -4.17
CA THR A 12 -4.94 -16.19 -4.05
C THR A 12 -4.31 -16.59 -2.71
N GLN A 13 -5.09 -17.21 -1.81
CA GLN A 13 -4.60 -17.62 -0.50
C GLN A 13 -3.65 -18.82 -0.59
N TYR A 14 -2.65 -18.84 0.29
CA TYR A 14 -1.67 -19.92 0.34
C TYR A 14 -2.23 -21.11 1.14
N ILE A 15 -2.20 -22.31 0.54
CA ILE A 15 -2.80 -23.53 1.11
C ILE A 15 -1.70 -24.53 1.49
N PRO A 16 -1.72 -25.14 2.70
CA PRO A 16 -0.66 -26.04 3.19
C PRO A 16 -0.35 -27.29 2.34
N HIS A 17 -1.28 -27.74 1.48
CA HIS A 17 -1.21 -29.07 0.85
C HIS A 17 -1.67 -29.09 -0.62
N GLY A 18 -1.18 -28.16 -1.44
CA GLY A 18 -1.56 -28.11 -2.88
C GLY A 18 -0.52 -27.57 -3.86
N SER A 19 0.61 -27.05 -3.39
CA SER A 19 1.68 -26.63 -4.30
C SER A 19 2.50 -27.85 -4.70
N GLY A 20 2.45 -28.24 -5.98
CA GLY A 20 3.51 -29.08 -6.55
C GLY A 20 4.89 -28.42 -6.37
N ASP A 21 5.95 -29.11 -6.79
CA ASP A 21 7.33 -28.63 -6.62
C ASP A 21 7.45 -27.13 -6.89
N PRO A 22 8.18 -26.38 -6.03
CA PRO A 22 8.38 -24.96 -6.25
C PRO A 22 8.93 -24.78 -7.67
N VAL A 23 8.31 -23.88 -8.44
CA VAL A 23 8.84 -23.56 -9.75
C VAL A 23 10.19 -22.87 -9.51
N ILE A 24 11.28 -23.61 -9.69
CA ILE A 24 12.64 -23.09 -9.60
C ILE A 24 12.87 -22.25 -10.86
N MET A 25 12.59 -20.95 -10.77
CA MET A 25 12.97 -20.01 -11.81
C MET A 25 14.32 -19.38 -11.50
N HIS A 26 15.18 -19.37 -12.50
CA HIS A 26 16.44 -18.65 -12.52
C HIS A 26 16.15 -17.17 -12.81
N TRP A 27 15.77 -16.42 -11.77
CA TRP A 27 15.39 -15.01 -11.86
C TRP A 27 16.51 -14.14 -12.41
N GLU A 28 17.78 -14.52 -12.20
CA GLU A 28 18.96 -13.87 -12.77
C GLU A 28 19.02 -13.93 -14.30
N LYS A 29 18.15 -14.73 -14.93
CA LYS A 29 18.08 -14.94 -16.39
C LYS A 29 16.85 -14.29 -17.03
N GLN A 30 15.93 -13.70 -16.26
CA GLN A 30 14.80 -12.98 -16.85
C GLN A 30 15.26 -11.59 -17.28
N ALA A 31 15.05 -11.25 -18.55
CA ALA A 31 15.17 -9.87 -18.99
C ALA A 31 14.02 -9.07 -18.35
N TYR A 32 14.34 -8.04 -17.59
CA TYR A 32 13.30 -7.15 -17.09
C TYR A 32 12.61 -6.46 -18.28
N ALA A 33 11.28 -6.44 -18.27
CA ALA A 33 10.44 -5.76 -19.25
C ALA A 33 10.49 -4.23 -19.06
N ASP A 34 11.70 -3.67 -19.03
CA ASP A 34 11.93 -2.26 -18.74
C ASP A 34 11.60 -1.46 -19.97
N LYS A 35 10.73 -0.45 -19.79
CA LYS A 35 10.46 0.51 -20.85
C LYS A 35 11.72 1.31 -21.15
N ARG A 36 12.31 1.05 -22.31
CA ARG A 36 13.38 1.87 -22.86
C ARG A 36 12.77 3.02 -23.65
N TYR A 37 12.76 4.19 -23.03
CA TYR A 37 12.37 5.44 -23.68
C TYR A 37 13.56 5.99 -24.48
N GLU A 38 13.87 5.33 -25.59
CA GLU A 38 14.95 5.75 -26.50
C GLU A 38 14.61 7.06 -27.22
N GLY A 39 15.61 7.93 -27.39
CA GLY A 39 15.44 9.22 -28.07
C GLY A 39 14.69 10.30 -27.27
N CYS A 40 14.21 10.00 -26.06
CA CYS A 40 13.56 10.97 -25.19
C CYS A 40 14.57 11.89 -24.47
N ASN A 41 14.18 13.14 -24.24
CA ASN A 41 14.97 14.07 -23.42
C ASN A 41 15.04 13.58 -21.98
N ARG A 42 16.24 13.58 -21.39
CA ARG A 42 16.50 13.13 -20.02
C ARG A 42 16.96 14.30 -19.15
N TYR A 43 16.35 14.45 -17.99
CA TYR A 43 16.70 15.46 -16.99
C TYR A 43 17.21 14.78 -15.72
N PRO A 44 18.08 15.42 -14.91
CA PRO A 44 18.53 14.84 -13.65
C PRO A 44 17.37 14.57 -12.68
N LEU A 45 17.27 13.34 -12.15
CA LEU A 45 16.42 13.06 -11.01
C LEU A 45 17.17 13.45 -9.74
N THR A 46 16.80 14.58 -9.13
CA THR A 46 17.42 15.01 -7.88
C THR A 46 16.71 14.37 -6.69
N ALA A 47 17.43 14.17 -5.58
CA ALA A 47 16.81 13.81 -4.31
C ALA A 47 15.78 14.85 -3.85
N ALA A 48 15.86 16.08 -4.38
CA ALA A 48 14.89 17.11 -4.13
C ALA A 48 13.55 16.86 -4.87
N PHE A 49 13.56 16.17 -6.00
CA PHE A 49 12.37 15.83 -6.77
C PHE A 49 11.70 14.56 -6.25
N MET A 50 12.46 13.47 -6.12
CA MET A 50 12.01 12.22 -5.53
C MET A 50 13.20 11.51 -4.90
N PRO A 51 13.22 11.31 -3.58
CA PRO A 51 14.25 10.51 -2.95
C PRO A 51 14.16 9.06 -3.40
N LEU A 52 15.32 8.45 -3.68
CA LEU A 52 15.44 7.02 -3.98
C LEU A 52 15.34 6.20 -2.69
N LEU A 53 14.16 6.20 -2.06
CA LEU A 53 13.88 5.20 -1.04
C LEU A 53 13.94 3.82 -1.69
N ALA A 54 14.56 2.88 -0.95
CA ALA A 54 14.86 1.51 -1.37
C ALA A 54 13.81 0.88 -2.28
N PRO A 55 14.19 0.00 -3.24
CA PRO A 55 13.25 -0.69 -4.11
C PRO A 55 12.10 -1.26 -3.30
N ILE A 56 10.90 -0.82 -3.67
CA ILE A 56 9.69 -1.01 -2.89
C ILE A 56 8.94 -2.12 -3.59
N SER A 57 9.28 -3.35 -3.20
CA SER A 57 8.62 -4.51 -3.75
C SER A 57 8.88 -5.73 -2.91
N ALA A 58 7.87 -6.58 -2.81
CA ALA A 58 8.07 -7.95 -2.35
C ALA A 58 9.15 -8.62 -3.19
N ASP A 59 10.05 -9.34 -2.53
CA ASP A 59 11.17 -10.08 -3.14
C ASP A 59 12.04 -9.27 -4.12
N TYR A 60 12.09 -7.93 -3.99
CA TYR A 60 12.87 -7.02 -4.85
C TYR A 60 12.53 -7.13 -6.35
N LEU A 61 11.30 -7.53 -6.69
CA LEU A 61 10.84 -7.70 -8.07
C LEU A 61 10.65 -6.38 -8.82
N ASN A 62 10.60 -5.26 -8.11
CA ASN A 62 10.43 -3.91 -8.65
C ASN A 62 9.22 -3.74 -9.60
N PRO A 63 8.01 -4.21 -9.30
CA PRO A 63 6.88 -4.08 -10.23
C PRO A 63 6.33 -2.65 -10.31
N VAL A 64 6.73 -1.74 -9.43
CA VAL A 64 6.22 -0.37 -9.38
C VAL A 64 6.95 0.53 -10.39
N CYS A 65 6.21 1.06 -11.35
CA CYS A 65 6.66 2.11 -12.27
C CYS A 65 6.06 3.46 -11.85
N VAL A 66 6.86 4.53 -11.91
CA VAL A 66 6.47 5.87 -11.46
C VAL A 66 6.56 6.86 -12.61
N TYR A 67 5.47 7.59 -12.82
CA TYR A 67 5.37 8.70 -13.76
C TYR A 67 5.14 9.99 -12.98
N ALA A 68 5.65 11.11 -13.47
CA ALA A 68 5.47 12.42 -12.84
C ALA A 68 4.90 13.41 -13.85
N VAL A 69 3.76 14.01 -13.51
CA VAL A 69 3.21 15.18 -14.20
C VAL A 69 3.72 16.41 -13.46
N VAL A 70 4.54 17.22 -14.12
CA VAL A 70 5.24 18.34 -13.48
C VAL A 70 4.72 19.68 -14.00
N HIS A 71 4.56 20.62 -13.08
CA HIS A 71 4.20 22.01 -13.34
C HIS A 71 5.01 22.96 -12.45
N GLY A 72 5.63 23.98 -13.05
CA GLY A 72 6.26 25.08 -12.30
C GLY A 72 7.42 24.63 -11.41
N GLY A 73 8.30 23.78 -11.92
CA GLY A 73 9.48 23.26 -11.20
C GLY A 73 10.81 23.51 -11.92
N ASP A 74 11.87 22.83 -11.46
CA ASP A 74 13.23 22.93 -12.02
C ASP A 74 13.37 22.27 -13.40
N VAL A 75 12.42 21.41 -13.78
CA VAL A 75 12.33 20.80 -15.10
C VAL A 75 11.14 21.39 -15.87
N PRO A 76 11.21 21.44 -17.22
CA PRO A 76 10.11 21.98 -18.01
C PRO A 76 8.79 21.26 -17.72
N ASP A 77 7.68 21.97 -17.84
CA ASP A 77 6.36 21.33 -17.69
C ASP A 77 6.17 20.16 -18.67
N GLY A 78 5.49 19.13 -18.18
CA GLY A 78 5.22 17.94 -18.98
C GLY A 78 5.00 16.67 -18.15
N VAL A 79 5.06 15.56 -18.86
CA VAL A 79 4.89 14.21 -18.33
C VAL A 79 6.21 13.47 -18.44
N TYR A 80 6.63 12.84 -17.35
CA TYR A 80 7.93 12.19 -17.22
C TYR A 80 7.78 10.76 -16.71
N TYR A 81 8.62 9.86 -17.19
CA TYR A 81 8.91 8.59 -16.50
C TYR A 81 10.06 8.82 -15.51
N VAL A 82 9.93 8.28 -14.30
CA VAL A 82 10.97 8.35 -13.27
C VAL A 82 11.87 7.13 -13.41
N ASP A 83 13.00 7.31 -14.07
CA ASP A 83 14.04 6.30 -14.24
C ASP A 83 14.96 6.31 -13.01
N ARG A 84 14.65 5.42 -12.05
CA ARG A 84 15.40 5.31 -10.80
C ARG A 84 16.79 4.72 -10.99
N GLU A 85 16.97 3.84 -11.97
CA GLU A 85 18.24 3.16 -12.24
C GLU A 85 19.29 4.15 -12.75
N GLU A 86 18.93 4.97 -13.74
CA GLU A 86 19.83 6.00 -14.27
C GLU A 86 19.78 7.32 -13.47
N SER A 87 18.88 7.40 -12.47
CA SER A 87 18.57 8.65 -11.76
C SER A 87 18.23 9.78 -12.73
N LYS A 88 17.26 9.53 -13.63
CA LYS A 88 16.78 10.47 -14.64
C LYS A 88 15.26 10.62 -14.63
N LEU A 89 14.81 11.78 -15.09
CA LEU A 89 13.44 12.02 -15.52
C LEU A 89 13.41 11.97 -17.05
N VAL A 90 12.67 11.04 -17.63
CA VAL A 90 12.58 10.86 -19.07
C VAL A 90 11.30 11.51 -19.58
N LYS A 91 11.41 12.54 -20.42
CA LYS A 91 10.26 13.33 -20.89
C LYS A 91 9.46 12.54 -21.93
N LEU A 92 8.19 12.29 -21.61
CA LEU A 92 7.23 11.55 -22.44
C LEU A 92 6.29 12.48 -23.22
N GLY A 93 5.99 13.65 -22.67
CA GLY A 93 5.03 14.58 -23.25
C GLY A 93 5.10 15.99 -22.69
N GLY A 94 4.48 16.94 -23.39
CA GLY A 94 4.37 18.35 -22.99
C GLY A 94 2.99 18.71 -22.46
N ALA A 95 2.50 19.90 -22.83
CA ALA A 95 1.25 20.46 -22.34
C ALA A 95 0.01 19.61 -22.65
N ASP A 96 -0.11 19.07 -23.88
CA ASP A 96 -1.28 18.28 -24.28
C ASP A 96 -1.38 16.96 -23.51
N ALA A 97 -0.25 16.27 -23.33
CA ALA A 97 -0.18 15.05 -22.53
C ALA A 97 -0.55 15.34 -21.07
N ARG A 98 -0.04 16.45 -20.50
CA ARG A 98 -0.41 16.91 -19.16
C ARG A 98 -1.91 17.16 -19.06
N LYS A 99 -2.50 17.90 -20.01
CA LYS A 99 -3.95 18.19 -20.03
C LYS A 99 -4.79 16.91 -20.10
N SER A 100 -4.39 15.96 -20.94
CA SER A 100 -5.06 14.65 -21.06
C SER A 100 -5.07 13.87 -19.74
N ILE A 101 -3.93 13.87 -19.03
CA ILE A 101 -3.83 13.19 -17.73
C ILE A 101 -4.67 13.90 -16.67
N LEU A 102 -4.58 15.23 -16.58
CA LEU A 102 -5.33 16.02 -15.59
C LEU A 102 -6.85 15.83 -15.75
N ALA A 103 -7.34 15.76 -16.99
CA ALA A 103 -8.75 15.51 -17.29
C ALA A 103 -9.27 14.14 -16.80
N SER A 104 -8.37 13.21 -16.46
CA SER A 104 -8.74 11.88 -15.95
C SER A 104 -9.00 11.88 -14.43
N PHE A 105 -8.72 12.98 -13.72
CA PHE A 105 -8.93 13.09 -12.28
C PHE A 105 -10.23 13.87 -11.96
N PRO A 106 -10.85 13.62 -10.80
CA PRO A 106 -11.89 14.51 -10.28
C PRO A 106 -11.29 15.85 -9.81
N GLU A 107 -12.16 16.80 -9.47
CA GLU A 107 -11.77 18.07 -8.82
C GLU A 107 -10.72 18.87 -9.63
N GLN A 108 -11.11 19.26 -10.85
CA GLN A 108 -10.22 19.91 -11.82
C GLN A 108 -9.54 21.19 -11.28
N ASP A 109 -10.25 21.98 -10.50
CA ASP A 109 -9.70 23.22 -9.90
C ASP A 109 -8.59 22.93 -8.88
N PHE A 110 -8.62 21.75 -8.24
CA PHE A 110 -7.59 21.32 -7.30
C PHE A 110 -6.40 20.69 -8.02
N ILE A 111 -6.67 19.73 -8.91
CA ILE A 111 -5.61 18.90 -9.51
C ILE A 111 -4.71 19.69 -10.47
N THR A 112 -5.24 20.74 -11.11
CA THR A 112 -4.48 21.58 -12.06
C THR A 112 -3.41 22.44 -11.38
N GLU A 113 -3.59 22.74 -10.09
CA GLU A 113 -2.71 23.54 -9.23
C GLU A 113 -1.61 22.70 -8.54
N ALA A 114 -1.65 21.37 -8.69
CA ALA A 114 -0.62 20.50 -8.15
C ALA A 114 0.73 20.75 -8.87
N GLN A 115 1.78 20.99 -8.09
CA GLN A 115 3.14 21.18 -8.63
C GLN A 115 3.67 19.89 -9.26
N THR A 116 3.38 18.76 -8.62
CA THR A 116 3.74 17.45 -9.16
C THR A 116 2.68 16.43 -8.79
N ILE A 117 2.26 15.64 -9.78
CA ILE A 117 1.40 14.47 -9.57
C ILE A 117 2.23 13.24 -9.93
N PHE A 118 2.53 12.42 -8.94
CA PHE A 118 3.16 11.12 -9.16
C PHE A 118 2.07 10.10 -9.43
N ILE A 119 2.12 9.42 -10.58
CA ILE A 119 1.25 8.32 -10.94
C ILE A 119 2.03 7.02 -10.79
N TYR A 120 1.51 6.11 -9.99
CA TYR A 120 2.09 4.81 -9.72
C TYR A 120 1.32 3.75 -10.50
N THR A 121 2.08 2.94 -11.21
CA THR A 121 1.59 1.85 -12.03
C THR A 121 2.24 0.55 -11.58
N GLY A 122 1.54 -0.56 -11.80
CA GLY A 122 2.04 -1.90 -11.51
C GLY A 122 2.31 -2.69 -12.78
N LEU A 123 3.58 -3.00 -13.07
CA LEU A 123 4.01 -3.87 -14.16
C LEU A 123 4.00 -5.33 -13.68
N LEU A 124 2.91 -6.03 -14.01
CA LEU A 124 2.63 -7.36 -13.48
C LEU A 124 3.61 -8.43 -13.97
N GLU A 125 4.19 -8.26 -15.17
CA GLU A 125 5.18 -9.20 -15.72
C GLU A 125 6.36 -9.46 -14.77
N ARG A 126 6.75 -8.45 -13.98
CA ARG A 126 7.83 -8.57 -12.98
C ARG A 126 7.44 -9.44 -11.78
N ALA A 127 6.14 -9.60 -11.49
CA ALA A 127 5.64 -10.24 -10.27
C ALA A 127 4.87 -11.56 -10.49
N VAL A 128 4.22 -11.75 -11.64
CA VAL A 128 3.35 -12.90 -11.94
C VAL A 128 4.10 -14.22 -11.87
N TRP A 129 5.36 -14.27 -12.29
CA TRP A 129 6.15 -15.50 -12.22
C TRP A 129 6.36 -15.99 -10.77
N ARG A 130 6.45 -15.06 -9.81
CA ARG A 130 6.69 -15.34 -8.39
C ARG A 130 5.40 -15.58 -7.62
N PHE A 131 4.41 -14.72 -7.82
CA PHE A 131 3.19 -14.69 -7.02
C PHE A 131 1.96 -15.27 -7.75
N ARG A 132 2.08 -15.64 -9.04
CA ARG A 132 0.97 -16.11 -9.89
C ARG A 132 -0.20 -15.13 -9.86
N GLU A 133 -1.42 -15.61 -9.67
CA GLU A 133 -2.61 -14.76 -9.51
C GLU A 133 -2.46 -13.76 -8.35
N ALA A 134 -1.77 -14.13 -7.26
CA ALA A 134 -1.55 -13.23 -6.12
C ALA A 134 -0.64 -12.03 -6.45
N ALA A 135 0.00 -12.00 -7.62
CA ALA A 135 0.85 -10.88 -8.04
C ALA A 135 0.08 -9.56 -8.03
N TYR A 136 -1.17 -9.54 -8.49
CA TYR A 136 -1.90 -8.27 -8.58
C TYR A 136 -2.16 -7.63 -7.22
N ARG A 137 -2.54 -8.41 -6.20
CA ARG A 137 -2.68 -7.85 -4.82
C ARG A 137 -1.32 -7.43 -4.25
N GLN A 138 -0.26 -8.19 -4.54
CA GLN A 138 1.08 -7.85 -4.05
C GLN A 138 1.58 -6.55 -4.68
N VAL A 139 1.39 -6.36 -5.98
CA VAL A 139 1.79 -5.15 -6.68
C VAL A 139 0.97 -3.95 -6.20
N GLN A 140 -0.30 -4.11 -5.86
CA GLN A 140 -1.08 -3.06 -5.21
C GLN A 140 -0.49 -2.66 -3.85
N MET A 141 -0.05 -3.61 -3.03
CA MET A 141 0.63 -3.31 -1.76
C MET A 141 1.99 -2.62 -2.01
N ASP A 142 2.77 -3.09 -2.98
CA ASP A 142 4.04 -2.47 -3.36
C ASP A 142 3.86 -1.02 -3.82
N VAL A 143 2.80 -0.74 -4.60
CA VAL A 143 2.41 0.63 -4.98
C VAL A 143 2.02 1.45 -3.75
N GLY A 144 1.23 0.90 -2.84
CA GLY A 144 0.87 1.55 -1.57
C GLY A 144 2.10 1.95 -0.75
N SER A 145 3.07 1.05 -0.64
CA SER A 145 4.35 1.33 0.01
C SER A 145 5.13 2.43 -0.72
N ALA A 146 5.09 2.46 -2.06
CA ALA A 146 5.71 3.53 -2.84
C ALA A 146 5.06 4.90 -2.63
N CYS A 147 3.74 4.91 -2.49
CA CYS A 147 2.98 6.09 -2.12
C CYS A 147 3.35 6.61 -0.72
N ALA A 148 3.46 5.74 0.29
CA ALA A 148 3.86 6.14 1.65
C ALA A 148 5.21 6.85 1.68
N ASN A 149 6.16 6.37 0.90
CA ASN A 149 7.47 6.99 0.77
C ASN A 149 7.37 8.43 0.27
N THR A 150 6.61 8.65 -0.80
CA THR A 150 6.36 10.02 -1.30
C THR A 150 5.61 10.89 -0.31
N ILE A 151 4.59 10.35 0.37
CA ILE A 151 3.81 11.06 1.40
C ILE A 151 4.74 11.53 2.53
N LEU A 152 5.50 10.61 3.12
CA LEU A 152 6.36 10.89 4.28
C LEU A 152 7.49 11.86 3.90
N LEU A 153 8.09 11.70 2.73
CA LEU A 153 9.20 12.54 2.28
C LEU A 153 8.76 13.95 1.90
N ALA A 154 7.65 14.10 1.18
CA ALA A 154 7.12 15.42 0.90
C ALA A 154 6.71 16.13 2.21
N LYS A 155 6.08 15.43 3.16
CA LYS A 155 5.82 15.97 4.51
C LYS A 155 7.08 16.37 5.25
N SER A 156 8.19 15.63 5.10
CA SER A 156 9.48 16.00 5.71
C SER A 156 10.04 17.34 5.22
N ARG A 157 9.53 17.83 4.09
CA ARG A 157 9.90 19.11 3.49
C ARG A 157 8.83 20.19 3.69
N GLY A 158 7.83 19.94 4.54
CA GLY A 158 6.70 20.84 4.76
C GLY A 158 5.69 20.89 3.60
N GLN A 159 5.83 20.03 2.58
CA GLN A 159 4.89 20.00 1.46
C GLN A 159 3.56 19.38 1.87
N LYS A 160 2.50 19.79 1.18
CA LYS A 160 1.17 19.20 1.32
C LYS A 160 1.00 18.09 0.31
N VAL A 161 0.40 16.98 0.73
CA VAL A 161 0.24 15.78 -0.08
C VAL A 161 -1.17 15.23 0.01
N PHE A 162 -1.66 14.76 -1.13
CA PHE A 162 -2.99 14.18 -1.26
C PHE A 162 -2.87 12.88 -2.04
N ALA A 163 -3.31 11.79 -1.43
CA ALA A 163 -3.42 10.51 -2.10
C ALA A 163 -4.71 10.47 -2.93
N LEU A 164 -4.56 10.04 -4.18
CA LEU A 164 -5.60 10.05 -5.19
C LEU A 164 -5.82 8.62 -5.67
N GLY A 165 -6.96 8.06 -5.26
CA GLY A 165 -7.40 6.73 -5.68
C GLY A 165 -8.48 6.74 -6.76
N GLY A 166 -9.06 7.91 -7.07
CA GLY A 166 -10.11 8.07 -8.08
C GLY A 166 -9.58 8.77 -9.32
N PHE A 167 -9.61 8.07 -10.45
CA PHE A 167 -9.29 8.58 -11.79
C PHE A 167 -9.85 7.60 -12.82
N VAL A 168 -10.10 8.06 -14.05
CA VAL A 168 -10.50 7.19 -15.15
C VAL A 168 -9.30 6.36 -15.60
N ASP A 169 -9.28 5.08 -15.25
CA ASP A 169 -8.10 4.20 -15.39
C ASP A 169 -7.62 4.08 -16.84
N ASP A 170 -8.55 3.84 -17.78
CA ASP A 170 -8.22 3.69 -19.20
C ASP A 170 -7.68 4.98 -19.82
N SER A 171 -8.18 6.14 -19.38
CA SER A 171 -7.69 7.44 -19.85
C SER A 171 -6.24 7.68 -19.42
N ILE A 172 -5.88 7.30 -18.18
CA ILE A 172 -4.49 7.34 -17.69
C ILE A 172 -3.63 6.35 -18.48
N ALA A 173 -4.10 5.12 -18.68
CA ALA A 173 -3.34 4.09 -19.39
C ALA A 173 -3.02 4.49 -20.84
N VAL A 174 -3.99 5.07 -21.55
CA VAL A 174 -3.81 5.59 -22.92
C VAL A 174 -2.86 6.79 -22.92
N ALA A 175 -3.05 7.76 -22.01
CA ALA A 175 -2.22 8.96 -21.97
C ALA A 175 -0.74 8.64 -21.68
N LEU A 176 -0.47 7.62 -20.86
CA LEU A 176 0.88 7.15 -20.54
C LEU A 176 1.41 6.07 -21.50
N LYS A 177 0.60 5.62 -22.47
CA LYS A 177 0.92 4.53 -23.41
C LYS A 177 1.39 3.28 -22.66
N LEU A 178 0.59 2.84 -21.69
CA LEU A 178 0.89 1.65 -20.90
C LEU A 178 0.71 0.38 -21.75
N GLY A 179 1.53 -0.64 -21.47
CA GLY A 179 1.36 -1.97 -22.05
C GLY A 179 0.21 -2.72 -21.41
N ALA A 180 -0.23 -3.83 -22.01
CA ALA A 180 -1.37 -4.61 -21.52
C ALA A 180 -1.18 -5.21 -20.11
N THR A 181 0.05 -5.28 -19.62
CA THR A 181 0.43 -5.84 -18.31
C THR A 181 0.84 -4.78 -17.28
N GLU A 182 0.71 -3.50 -17.62
CA GLU A 182 0.99 -2.38 -16.73
C GLU A 182 -0.28 -1.57 -16.46
N MET A 183 -0.64 -1.43 -15.19
CA MET A 183 -1.94 -0.87 -14.79
C MET A 183 -1.74 0.35 -13.89
N PRO A 184 -2.47 1.47 -14.11
CA PRO A 184 -2.46 2.59 -13.16
C PRO A 184 -3.18 2.19 -11.88
N MET A 185 -2.56 2.44 -10.73
CA MET A 185 -3.07 1.96 -9.45
C MET A 185 -3.36 3.08 -8.45
N ALA A 186 -2.51 4.11 -8.42
CA ALA A 186 -2.62 5.22 -7.48
C ALA A 186 -1.93 6.47 -8.02
N ALA A 187 -2.29 7.64 -7.47
CA ALA A 187 -1.52 8.85 -7.66
C ALA A 187 -1.33 9.62 -6.34
N ILE A 188 -0.26 10.41 -6.25
CA ILE A 188 0.00 11.34 -5.15
C ILE A 188 0.19 12.73 -5.72
N ALA A 189 -0.67 13.68 -5.37
CA ALA A 189 -0.50 15.09 -5.69
C ALA A 189 0.31 15.78 -4.59
N VAL A 190 1.32 16.53 -5.00
CA VAL A 190 2.24 17.28 -4.12
C VAL A 190 2.11 18.76 -4.41
N PHE A 191 1.94 19.54 -3.34
CA PHE A 191 1.81 20.98 -3.36
C PHE A 191 2.91 21.63 -2.49
N PRO A 192 3.33 22.86 -2.83
CA PRO A 192 4.17 23.66 -1.96
C PRO A 192 3.52 23.89 -0.59
N GLU A 193 4.35 24.07 0.45
CA GLU A 193 3.93 24.31 1.84
C GLU A 193 2.85 25.41 1.94
N LYS A 194 3.07 26.52 1.24
CA LYS A 194 2.21 27.72 1.27
C LYS A 194 1.10 27.74 0.21
N SER A 195 0.71 26.58 -0.33
CA SER A 195 -0.42 26.52 -1.27
C SER A 195 -1.75 26.77 -0.55
N MET A 196 -2.48 27.81 -0.99
CA MET A 196 -3.82 28.15 -0.51
C MET A 196 -4.88 27.18 -0.99
N VAL A 197 -4.78 26.71 -2.23
CA VAL A 197 -5.68 25.69 -2.79
C VAL A 197 -5.60 24.43 -1.94
N ALA A 198 -4.38 23.92 -1.71
CA ALA A 198 -4.16 22.79 -0.83
C ALA A 198 -4.52 23.05 0.64
N PHE A 199 -4.62 24.30 1.10
CA PHE A 199 -5.13 24.58 2.46
C PHE A 199 -6.64 24.37 2.50
N ASN A 200 -7.37 25.03 1.60
CA ASN A 200 -8.83 24.97 1.55
C ASN A 200 -9.33 23.55 1.24
N SER A 201 -8.61 22.82 0.38
CA SER A 201 -8.99 21.45 -0.01
C SER A 201 -8.91 20.42 1.14
N VAL A 202 -8.14 20.68 2.20
CA VAL A 202 -8.15 19.82 3.40
C VAL A 202 -9.51 19.92 4.10
N ASP A 203 -10.05 21.13 4.22
CA ASP A 203 -11.36 21.36 4.86
C ASP A 203 -12.50 20.74 4.02
N ASP A 204 -12.36 20.75 2.69
CA ASP A 204 -13.29 20.12 1.76
C ASP A 204 -13.16 18.57 1.70
N GLY A 205 -12.19 17.99 2.43
CA GLY A 205 -11.99 16.54 2.51
C GLY A 205 -11.29 15.92 1.30
N VAL A 206 -10.63 16.71 0.46
CA VAL A 206 -9.85 16.22 -0.67
C VAL A 206 -8.73 15.30 -0.16
N GLY A 207 -8.54 14.15 -0.81
CA GLY A 207 -7.57 13.13 -0.39
C GLY A 207 -7.99 12.29 0.82
N GLU A 208 -9.16 12.55 1.44
CA GLU A 208 -9.77 11.66 2.43
C GLU A 208 -10.96 10.87 1.87
N LEU A 209 -11.44 11.27 0.69
CA LEU A 209 -12.55 10.66 -0.01
C LEU A 209 -12.07 9.48 -0.86
N ALA A 210 -12.69 8.32 -0.67
CA ALA A 210 -12.56 7.21 -1.60
C ALA A 210 -13.60 7.35 -2.72
N TYR A 211 -13.18 7.15 -3.98
CA TYR A 211 -14.08 7.17 -5.14
C TYR A 211 -14.55 5.74 -5.42
N SER A 212 -15.84 5.51 -5.23
CA SER A 212 -16.46 4.21 -5.36
C SER A 212 -16.97 3.98 -6.77
N ASN A 213 -16.56 2.88 -7.40
CA ASN A 213 -17.10 2.45 -8.70
C ASN A 213 -18.37 1.59 -8.55
N HIS A 214 -19.02 1.62 -7.38
CA HIS A 214 -20.17 0.76 -7.09
C HIS A 214 -21.35 0.97 -8.06
N ALA A 215 -21.58 2.19 -8.52
CA ALA A 215 -22.63 2.50 -9.49
C ALA A 215 -22.37 1.90 -10.89
N GLU A 216 -21.11 1.65 -11.22
CA GLU A 216 -20.66 1.07 -12.49
C GLU A 216 -20.63 -0.46 -12.45
N MET A 217 -20.90 -1.05 -11.28
CA MET A 217 -21.00 -2.49 -11.14
C MET A 217 -22.17 -3.02 -11.97
N SER A 218 -21.85 -3.72 -13.07
CA SER A 218 -22.81 -4.66 -13.65
C SER A 218 -23.21 -5.67 -12.57
N ALA A 219 -24.49 -6.04 -12.51
CA ALA A 219 -25.09 -6.78 -11.41
C ALA A 219 -24.39 -8.14 -11.19
N TYR A 220 -23.30 -8.16 -10.40
CA TYR A 220 -22.68 -9.34 -9.79
C TYR A 220 -23.53 -9.85 -8.61
N VAL A 221 -24.84 -9.66 -8.73
CA VAL A 221 -25.89 -9.87 -7.76
C VAL A 221 -26.44 -11.27 -8.01
N GLY A 222 -25.66 -12.30 -7.66
CA GLY A 222 -26.23 -13.60 -7.33
C GLY A 222 -26.56 -14.60 -8.44
N GLU A 223 -26.00 -14.53 -9.65
CA GLU A 223 -26.11 -15.63 -10.63
C GLU A 223 -24.75 -16.08 -11.17
N ALA A 224 -24.69 -17.37 -11.53
CA ALA A 224 -23.52 -18.22 -11.70
C ALA A 224 -22.34 -17.60 -12.49
N GLU A 225 -21.12 -18.08 -12.18
CA GLU A 225 -19.87 -17.83 -12.92
C GLU A 225 -19.97 -17.99 -14.46
N SER A 226 -21.08 -18.53 -14.97
CA SER A 226 -21.32 -18.89 -16.37
C SER A 226 -21.67 -17.73 -17.31
N ASN A 227 -22.03 -16.53 -16.83
CA ASN A 227 -22.52 -15.44 -17.70
C ASN A 227 -21.50 -14.35 -18.04
N PHE A 228 -20.35 -14.31 -17.38
CA PHE A 228 -19.19 -13.61 -17.94
C PHE A 228 -18.38 -14.61 -18.73
N GLU A 229 -18.04 -14.26 -19.97
CA GLU A 229 -17.01 -14.95 -20.74
C GLU A 229 -15.68 -14.73 -20.01
N ILE A 230 -15.41 -15.50 -18.94
CA ILE A 230 -14.07 -15.62 -18.33
C ILE A 230 -13.04 -15.90 -19.43
N SER A 231 -13.45 -16.57 -20.52
CA SER A 231 -12.67 -16.76 -21.73
C SER A 231 -12.10 -15.49 -22.36
N ARG A 232 -12.67 -14.29 -22.11
CA ARG A 232 -12.10 -13.01 -22.58
C ARG A 232 -10.87 -12.57 -21.80
N TYR A 233 -10.75 -12.97 -20.54
CA TYR A 233 -9.63 -12.59 -19.68
C TYR A 233 -8.70 -13.79 -19.48
N PRO A 234 -7.42 -13.68 -19.84
CA PRO A 234 -6.50 -14.82 -19.74
C PRO A 234 -6.17 -15.21 -18.29
N SER A 235 -6.50 -14.37 -17.29
CA SER A 235 -6.26 -14.62 -15.86
C SER A 235 -7.34 -13.99 -14.98
N ARG A 236 -7.47 -14.47 -13.74
CA ARG A 236 -8.44 -13.90 -12.78
C ARG A 236 -8.06 -12.49 -12.36
N PHE A 237 -6.76 -12.21 -12.20
CA PHE A 237 -6.31 -10.87 -11.85
C PHE A 237 -6.62 -9.82 -12.94
N MET A 238 -6.67 -10.19 -14.23
CA MET A 238 -7.04 -9.25 -15.28
C MET A 238 -8.53 -8.88 -15.21
N LEU A 239 -9.39 -9.87 -14.93
CA LEU A 239 -10.80 -9.62 -14.66
C LEU A 239 -10.97 -8.78 -13.38
N GLN A 240 -10.22 -9.08 -12.32
CA GLN A 240 -10.22 -8.29 -11.08
C GLN A 240 -9.86 -6.83 -11.37
N ASN A 241 -8.79 -6.57 -12.13
CA ASN A 241 -8.42 -5.21 -12.50
C ASN A 241 -9.54 -4.49 -13.27
N HIS A 242 -10.11 -5.14 -14.28
CA HIS A 242 -11.20 -4.56 -15.05
C HIS A 242 -12.39 -4.17 -14.16
N LEU A 243 -12.79 -5.04 -13.24
CA LEU A 243 -13.90 -4.76 -12.33
C LEU A 243 -13.61 -3.65 -11.32
N GLU A 244 -12.34 -3.38 -11.02
CA GLU A 244 -11.90 -2.29 -10.15
C GLU A 244 -11.78 -0.93 -10.85
N ASN A 245 -11.77 -0.90 -12.19
CA ASN A 245 -11.61 0.33 -12.95
C ASN A 245 -12.80 1.28 -12.74
N ILE A 246 -12.50 2.58 -12.82
CA ILE A 246 -13.49 3.64 -12.98
C ILE A 246 -13.47 4.05 -14.45
N ASP A 247 -14.62 3.98 -15.10
CA ASP A 247 -14.82 4.39 -16.49
C ASP A 247 -15.43 5.79 -16.56
N ASP A 248 -16.34 6.14 -15.63
CA ASP A 248 -16.98 7.46 -15.57
C ASP A 248 -17.01 8.04 -14.15
N LEU A 249 -16.23 9.11 -13.94
CA LEU A 249 -16.18 9.84 -12.66
C LEU A 249 -17.52 10.44 -12.24
N ASN A 250 -18.47 10.67 -13.17
CA ASN A 250 -19.80 11.20 -12.83
C ASN A 250 -20.67 10.16 -12.13
N LEU A 251 -20.39 8.87 -12.31
CA LEU A 251 -21.09 7.77 -11.64
C LEU A 251 -20.45 7.42 -10.30
N CYS A 252 -19.23 7.90 -10.04
CA CYS A 252 -18.51 7.60 -8.81
C CYS A 252 -19.17 8.23 -7.58
N MET A 253 -19.45 7.41 -6.57
CA MET A 253 -19.85 7.90 -5.26
C MET A 253 -18.61 8.28 -4.44
N LYS A 254 -18.61 9.47 -3.84
CA LYS A 254 -17.55 9.88 -2.90
C LYS A 254 -17.87 9.38 -1.49
N VAL A 255 -16.97 8.60 -0.91
CA VAL A 255 -17.16 7.99 0.41
C VAL A 255 -16.11 8.49 1.40
N ARG A 256 -16.58 9.05 2.52
CA ARG A 256 -15.76 9.32 3.71
C ARG A 256 -16.41 8.64 4.90
N ARG A 257 -15.69 7.73 5.55
CA ARG A 257 -16.17 7.05 6.77
C ARG A 257 -15.19 7.32 7.90
N LEU A 258 -15.72 7.84 8.99
CA LEU A 258 -15.04 7.94 10.27
C LEU A 258 -15.61 6.82 11.14
N ASN A 259 -15.02 5.62 11.07
CA ASN A 259 -15.51 4.53 11.92
C ASN A 259 -14.90 4.66 13.32
N VAL A 260 -15.73 4.97 14.31
CA VAL A 260 -15.37 4.97 15.72
C VAL A 260 -16.37 4.08 16.44
N GLN A 261 -16.20 2.76 16.33
CA GLN A 261 -16.89 1.83 17.21
C GLN A 261 -16.03 1.58 18.45
N ALA A 262 -16.67 1.63 19.62
CA ALA A 262 -16.07 1.13 20.85
C ALA A 262 -15.82 -0.38 20.69
N LEU A 263 -14.62 -0.81 21.00
CA LEU A 263 -14.26 -2.23 20.98
C LEU A 263 -14.33 -2.80 22.40
N PRO A 264 -14.81 -4.04 22.56
CA PRO A 264 -14.71 -4.75 23.82
C PRO A 264 -13.25 -5.14 24.12
N GLY A 265 -12.96 -5.38 25.40
CA GLY A 265 -11.65 -5.82 25.87
C GLY A 265 -10.94 -4.81 26.76
N ASP A 266 -9.92 -5.28 27.46
CA ASP A 266 -9.11 -4.43 28.34
C ASP A 266 -8.28 -3.45 27.50
N GLU A 267 -8.42 -2.17 27.83
CA GLU A 267 -7.68 -1.09 27.17
C GLU A 267 -6.26 -0.99 27.71
N PHE A 268 -5.29 -0.98 26.81
CA PHE A 268 -3.91 -0.61 27.10
C PHE A 268 -3.57 0.68 26.33
N PRO A 269 -3.41 1.82 27.01
CA PRO A 269 -3.04 3.08 26.38
C PRO A 269 -1.56 3.09 25.99
N LEU A 270 -1.25 3.57 24.78
CA LEU A 270 0.13 3.72 24.31
C LEU A 270 0.77 4.98 24.92
N THR A 271 2.07 4.91 25.21
CA THR A 271 2.84 6.08 25.64
C THR A 271 2.93 7.10 24.48
N PRO A 272 3.21 8.38 24.76
CA PRO A 272 3.61 9.32 23.71
C PRO A 272 4.77 8.77 22.88
N SER A 273 4.83 9.11 21.60
CA SER A 273 5.96 8.71 20.75
C SER A 273 7.28 9.18 21.37
N LYS A 274 8.27 8.27 21.43
CA LYS A 274 9.62 8.49 21.95
C LYS A 274 10.30 9.74 21.40
N PHE A 275 10.04 10.06 20.13
CA PHE A 275 10.48 11.30 19.50
C PHE A 275 9.30 12.05 18.90
N THR A 276 9.44 13.38 18.82
CA THR A 276 8.42 14.25 18.22
C THR A 276 8.23 13.94 16.74
N ASN A 277 7.07 14.30 16.18
CA ASN A 277 6.82 14.16 14.75
C ASN A 277 7.80 14.98 13.91
N GLU A 278 8.22 16.15 14.40
CA GLU A 278 9.24 17.00 13.79
C GLU A 278 10.59 16.29 13.71
N TYR A 279 11.02 15.63 14.80
CA TYR A 279 12.23 14.82 14.83
C TYR A 279 12.13 13.67 13.82
N TYR A 280 11.02 12.92 13.85
CA TYR A 280 10.79 11.81 12.92
C TYR A 280 10.94 12.26 11.45
N LEU A 281 10.24 13.34 11.07
CA LEU A 281 10.26 13.86 9.71
C LEU A 281 11.65 14.38 9.31
N ARG A 282 12.36 15.04 10.22
CA ARG A 282 13.74 15.49 9.97
C ARG A 282 14.68 14.31 9.73
N GLU A 283 14.64 13.28 10.58
CA GLU A 283 15.53 12.12 10.47
C GLU A 283 15.21 11.26 9.25
N LEU A 284 13.94 11.19 8.85
CA LEU A 284 13.51 10.49 7.63
C LEU A 284 14.33 10.92 6.40
N TRP A 285 14.59 12.23 6.28
CA TRP A 285 15.38 12.76 5.17
C TRP A 285 16.75 12.10 5.08
N TYR A 286 17.41 11.82 6.21
CA TYR A 286 18.72 11.17 6.24
C TYR A 286 18.65 9.65 6.00
N LEU A 287 17.49 9.03 6.21
CA LEU A 287 17.24 7.61 5.96
C LEU A 287 16.89 7.29 4.51
N ARG A 288 16.87 8.26 3.60
CA ARG A 288 16.44 8.13 2.19
C ARG A 288 17.28 7.21 1.27
N THR A 289 18.12 6.35 1.82
CA THR A 289 18.98 5.43 1.05
C THR A 289 18.18 4.31 0.40
N ASP A 290 18.75 3.76 -0.66
CA ASP A 290 18.21 2.77 -1.58
C ASP A 290 18.23 1.30 -1.07
N LYS A 291 18.61 1.02 0.18
CA LYS A 291 18.73 -0.37 0.66
C LYS A 291 17.75 -0.74 1.77
N LYS A 292 16.75 -1.55 1.37
CA LYS A 292 16.03 -2.47 2.25
C LYS A 292 16.96 -3.64 2.57
N VAL A 293 17.03 -4.02 3.84
CA VAL A 293 17.84 -5.16 4.28
C VAL A 293 16.89 -6.16 4.91
N ALA A 294 16.66 -7.26 4.20
CA ALA A 294 15.98 -8.42 4.75
C ALA A 294 16.99 -9.19 5.59
N ALA A 295 16.81 -9.18 6.91
CA ALA A 295 17.64 -9.93 7.85
C ALA A 295 16.73 -10.74 8.79
N PRO A 296 17.13 -11.98 9.16
CA PRO A 296 16.44 -12.73 10.18
C PRO A 296 16.38 -11.95 11.50
N PHE A 297 15.31 -12.14 12.27
CA PHE A 297 15.21 -11.50 13.58
C PHE A 297 16.05 -12.22 14.61
N VAL A 298 16.72 -11.44 15.45
CA VAL A 298 17.41 -11.95 16.65
C VAL A 298 16.46 -11.83 17.83
N HIS A 299 16.55 -12.78 18.76
CA HIS A 299 15.81 -12.70 20.02
C HIS A 299 16.06 -11.38 20.74
N GLY A 300 14.98 -10.75 21.23
CA GLY A 300 15.04 -9.53 22.00
C GLY A 300 13.66 -9.08 22.43
N THR A 301 13.64 -8.17 23.40
CA THR A 301 12.44 -7.50 23.90
C THR A 301 12.38 -6.09 23.36
N LEU A 302 11.19 -5.61 22.98
CA LEU A 302 10.96 -4.24 22.57
C LEU A 302 10.58 -3.36 23.77
N ASP A 303 11.19 -2.18 23.86
CA ASP A 303 10.82 -1.16 24.84
C ASP A 303 9.43 -0.58 24.55
N LEU A 304 8.69 -0.20 25.61
CA LEU A 304 7.32 0.29 25.49
C LEU A 304 7.24 1.58 24.66
N ASP A 305 8.23 2.46 24.77
CA ASP A 305 8.27 3.72 24.02
C ASP A 305 8.56 3.49 22.54
N ASP A 306 9.44 2.53 22.21
CA ASP A 306 9.69 2.15 20.81
C ASP A 306 8.41 1.51 20.21
N PHE A 307 7.74 0.62 20.94
CA PHE A 307 6.48 0.00 20.52
C PHE A 307 5.37 1.03 20.28
N SER A 308 5.18 1.94 21.24
CA SER A 308 4.18 3.00 21.15
C SER A 308 4.48 3.96 20.00
N SER A 309 5.74 4.33 19.80
CA SER A 309 6.18 5.13 18.65
C SER A 309 5.80 4.50 17.30
N LEU A 310 6.07 3.20 17.12
CA LEU A 310 5.80 2.50 15.86
C LEU A 310 4.32 2.55 15.47
N LEU A 311 3.41 2.33 16.43
CA LEU A 311 1.98 2.36 16.18
C LEU A 311 1.43 3.78 16.01
N ARG A 312 1.98 4.76 16.74
CA ARG A 312 1.53 6.16 16.67
C ARG A 312 1.99 6.85 15.39
N TRP A 313 3.18 6.53 14.88
CA TRP A 313 3.69 7.13 13.64
C TRP A 313 3.00 6.63 12.36
N LEU A 314 2.17 5.59 12.43
CA LEU A 314 1.29 5.19 11.33
C LEU A 314 0.41 6.36 10.83
N GLU A 315 0.05 7.30 11.71
CA GLU A 315 -0.74 8.48 11.34
C GLU A 315 0.01 9.47 10.45
N LEU A 316 1.35 9.47 10.50
CA LEU A 316 2.16 10.37 9.68
C LEU A 316 2.07 10.03 8.19
N ALA A 317 1.91 8.76 7.86
CA ALA A 317 1.73 8.28 6.48
C ALA A 317 0.28 8.36 5.98
N GLN A 318 -0.67 8.86 6.79
CA GLN A 318 -2.12 8.82 6.58
C GLN A 318 -2.67 7.38 6.61
N LEU A 319 -3.32 7.00 7.72
CA LEU A 319 -3.87 5.66 7.93
C LEU A 319 -4.81 5.18 6.81
N ASN A 320 -5.56 6.12 6.25
CA ASN A 320 -6.54 5.91 5.20
C ASN A 320 -6.20 6.78 3.98
N ALA A 321 -4.95 6.71 3.52
CA ALA A 321 -4.48 7.50 2.38
C ALA A 321 -5.42 7.40 1.16
N PHE A 322 -5.97 6.22 0.88
CA PHE A 322 -6.94 6.00 -0.21
C PHE A 322 -8.39 5.91 0.27
N GLY A 323 -8.68 6.48 1.45
CA GLY A 323 -10.02 6.72 2.00
C GLY A 323 -10.70 5.55 2.74
N ALA A 324 -11.94 5.83 3.17
CA ALA A 324 -12.96 4.94 3.74
C ALA A 324 -12.69 4.21 5.08
N GLY A 325 -11.47 4.16 5.62
CA GLY A 325 -11.26 3.70 7.01
C GLY A 325 -11.67 2.26 7.29
N LEU A 326 -11.54 1.38 6.30
CA LEU A 326 -12.02 0.00 6.37
C LEU A 326 -10.95 -1.01 6.77
N ILE A 327 -9.68 -0.60 6.78
CA ILE A 327 -8.59 -1.44 7.30
C ILE A 327 -8.66 -1.50 8.82
N LYS A 328 -8.48 -2.72 9.31
CA LYS A 328 -8.43 -3.08 10.71
C LYS A 328 -7.01 -3.54 11.07
N ILE A 329 -6.38 -2.83 12.00
CA ILE A 329 -5.02 -3.06 12.50
C ILE A 329 -5.04 -3.97 13.74
N TRP A 330 -4.67 -5.23 13.58
CA TRP A 330 -4.43 -6.16 14.68
C TRP A 330 -2.97 -6.13 15.08
N VAL A 331 -2.69 -6.25 16.37
CA VAL A 331 -1.33 -6.25 16.93
C VAL A 331 -1.15 -7.52 17.76
N VAL A 332 -0.23 -8.38 17.33
CA VAL A 332 0.12 -9.63 18.02
C VAL A 332 1.40 -9.39 18.79
N VAL A 333 1.32 -9.32 20.11
CA VAL A 333 2.44 -9.03 21.00
C VAL A 333 3.06 -10.33 21.50
N PHE A 334 4.37 -10.49 21.30
CA PHE A 334 5.14 -11.63 21.82
C PHE A 334 6.08 -11.22 22.95
N ASP A 335 6.88 -10.17 22.74
CA ASP A 335 7.93 -9.74 23.67
C ASP A 335 8.10 -8.20 23.64
N VAL A 336 7.24 -7.52 24.38
CA VAL A 336 7.24 -6.06 24.56
C VAL A 336 7.16 -5.73 26.05
N MET A 337 8.03 -4.84 26.54
CA MET A 337 8.07 -4.47 27.95
C MET A 337 6.73 -3.91 28.43
N PHE A 338 6.25 -4.40 29.58
CA PHE A 338 5.01 -3.96 30.25
C PHE A 338 3.70 -4.21 29.48
N VAL A 339 3.76 -4.83 28.29
CA VAL A 339 2.57 -5.24 27.54
C VAL A 339 2.46 -6.76 27.66
N TYR A 340 1.28 -7.26 28.05
CA TYR A 340 1.05 -8.70 28.10
C TYR A 340 1.15 -9.30 26.69
N ALA A 341 1.68 -10.52 26.58
CA ALA A 341 1.63 -11.24 25.32
C ALA A 341 0.16 -11.56 24.98
N GLY A 342 -0.25 -11.28 23.75
CA GLY A 342 -1.65 -11.40 23.35
C GLY A 342 -1.93 -10.86 21.96
N VAL A 343 -3.17 -11.01 21.55
CA VAL A 343 -3.72 -10.47 20.31
C VAL A 343 -4.60 -9.27 20.66
N TYR A 344 -4.28 -8.14 20.04
CA TYR A 344 -4.89 -6.86 20.33
C TYR A 344 -5.46 -6.21 19.08
N ARG A 345 -6.41 -5.31 19.29
CA ARG A 345 -6.95 -4.44 18.25
C ARG A 345 -6.49 -3.01 18.49
N TYR A 346 -5.74 -2.43 17.55
CA TYR A 346 -5.27 -1.05 17.64
C TYR A 346 -6.34 -0.06 17.16
N ILE A 347 -6.61 0.97 17.97
CA ILE A 347 -7.49 2.09 17.65
C ILE A 347 -6.67 3.39 17.64
N PRO A 348 -6.29 3.88 16.45
CA PRO A 348 -5.41 5.04 16.33
C PRO A 348 -5.97 6.31 16.97
N VAL A 349 -7.27 6.57 16.83
CA VAL A 349 -7.92 7.76 17.41
C VAL A 349 -7.77 7.80 18.93
N ARG A 350 -7.81 6.64 19.60
CA ARG A 350 -7.64 6.52 21.05
C ARG A 350 -6.17 6.40 21.48
N LYS A 351 -5.26 6.11 20.54
CA LYS A 351 -3.85 5.79 20.81
C LYS A 351 -3.74 4.61 21.79
N SER A 352 -4.63 3.62 21.65
CA SER A 352 -4.74 2.49 22.55
C SER A 352 -4.91 1.18 21.79
N ILE A 353 -4.45 0.09 22.39
CA ILE A 353 -4.69 -1.28 21.93
C ILE A 353 -5.67 -1.97 22.90
N TYR A 354 -6.59 -2.78 22.36
CA TYR A 354 -7.63 -3.49 23.14
C TYR A 354 -7.39 -4.98 23.05
N MET A 355 -7.17 -5.66 24.18
CA MET A 355 -6.93 -7.11 24.19
C MET A 355 -8.16 -7.86 23.69
N GLN A 356 -7.99 -8.72 22.69
CA GLN A 356 -9.04 -9.59 22.15
C GLN A 356 -8.82 -11.05 22.58
N SER A 357 -7.56 -11.48 22.66
CA SER A 357 -7.20 -12.83 23.11
C SER A 357 -5.85 -12.82 23.83
N GLY A 358 -5.75 -13.56 24.94
CA GLY A 358 -4.47 -13.76 25.65
C GLY A 358 -3.56 -14.82 25.01
N SER A 359 -3.94 -15.40 23.86
CA SER A 359 -3.24 -16.55 23.26
C SER A 359 -2.27 -16.15 22.14
N ALA A 360 -1.16 -15.49 22.48
CA ALA A 360 -0.08 -15.24 21.52
C ALA A 360 1.04 -16.27 21.67
N ASN A 361 0.84 -17.49 21.17
CA ASN A 361 1.89 -18.52 21.19
C ASN A 361 2.85 -18.36 19.99
N PRO A 362 4.12 -17.97 20.19
CA PRO A 362 5.03 -17.70 19.07
C PRO A 362 5.30 -18.94 18.21
N LYS A 363 5.38 -20.13 18.82
CA LYS A 363 5.64 -21.38 18.07
C LYS A 363 4.47 -21.75 17.17
N LYS A 364 3.23 -21.54 17.61
CA LYS A 364 2.04 -21.74 16.76
C LYS A 364 1.98 -20.68 15.67
N PHE A 365 2.27 -19.42 16.02
CA PHE A 365 2.31 -18.31 15.06
C PHE A 365 3.30 -18.56 13.93
N ASN A 366 4.53 -18.95 14.23
CA ASN A 366 5.55 -19.23 13.21
C ASN A 366 5.11 -20.35 12.25
N LYS A 367 4.34 -21.35 12.72
CA LYS A 367 3.85 -22.45 11.88
C LYS A 367 2.78 -22.02 10.87
N CYS A 368 2.16 -20.85 11.07
CA CYS A 368 1.21 -20.30 10.11
C CYS A 368 1.90 -19.75 8.84
N PHE A 369 3.24 -19.74 8.77
CA PHE A 369 4.00 -19.19 7.65
C PHE A 369 4.72 -20.30 6.88
N ALA A 370 4.92 -20.09 5.57
CA ALA A 370 5.57 -21.05 4.70
C ALA A 370 7.04 -21.33 5.10
N VAL A 371 7.72 -20.33 5.67
CA VAL A 371 9.10 -20.44 6.18
C VAL A 371 9.15 -19.97 7.64
N PRO A 372 8.86 -20.85 8.62
CA PRO A 372 8.79 -20.47 10.04
C PRO A 372 10.08 -19.84 10.60
N GLU A 373 11.24 -20.21 10.07
CA GLU A 373 12.55 -19.65 10.47
C GLU A 373 12.70 -18.18 10.10
N GLN A 374 11.94 -17.72 9.10
CA GLN A 374 11.88 -16.31 8.75
C GLN A 374 11.07 -15.55 9.81
N VAL A 375 10.00 -16.10 10.35
CA VAL A 375 9.12 -15.36 11.28
C VAL A 375 9.60 -15.38 12.74
N GLN A 376 10.41 -16.38 13.10
CA GLN A 376 10.89 -16.54 14.47
C GLN A 376 11.55 -15.28 15.05
N ASN A 377 11.46 -15.12 16.37
CA ASN A 377 12.02 -13.99 17.12
C ASN A 377 11.43 -12.61 16.77
N SER A 378 10.29 -12.54 16.06
CA SER A 378 9.52 -11.30 16.00
C SER A 378 9.10 -10.88 17.41
N MET A 379 9.27 -9.61 17.75
CA MET A 379 8.87 -9.03 19.05
C MET A 379 7.36 -8.77 19.08
N PHE A 380 6.82 -8.31 17.95
CA PHE A 380 5.40 -8.23 17.70
C PHE A 380 5.13 -8.27 16.19
N ALA A 381 3.87 -8.50 15.82
CA ALA A 381 3.38 -8.44 14.44
C ALA A 381 2.19 -7.50 14.33
N VAL A 382 2.03 -6.89 13.18
CA VAL A 382 0.84 -6.13 12.79
C VAL A 382 0.15 -6.89 11.67
N VAL A 383 -1.09 -7.33 11.90
CA VAL A 383 -1.92 -8.03 10.90
C VAL A 383 -3.01 -7.08 10.44
N LEU A 384 -2.99 -6.72 9.17
CA LEU A 384 -3.96 -5.83 8.55
C LEU A 384 -5.07 -6.67 7.95
N THR A 385 -6.30 -6.36 8.31
CA THR A 385 -7.50 -7.09 7.89
C THR A 385 -8.54 -6.14 7.35
N SER A 386 -9.50 -6.67 6.59
CA SER A 386 -10.69 -5.92 6.17
C SER A 386 -11.87 -6.86 6.00
N ASN A 387 -13.08 -6.37 6.28
CA ASN A 387 -14.29 -7.03 5.81
C ASN A 387 -14.46 -6.66 4.32
N LEU A 388 -14.04 -7.57 3.43
CA LEU A 388 -14.05 -7.33 1.99
C LEU A 388 -15.47 -7.19 1.44
N ASN A 389 -16.44 -7.90 2.01
CA ASN A 389 -17.85 -7.79 1.62
C ASN A 389 -18.38 -6.38 1.89
N GLU A 390 -18.19 -5.89 3.13
CA GLU A 390 -18.55 -4.52 3.53
C GLU A 390 -17.78 -3.49 2.70
N SER A 391 -16.50 -3.75 2.43
CA SER A 391 -15.68 -2.85 1.63
C SER A 391 -16.18 -2.72 0.20
N CYS A 392 -16.53 -3.83 -0.44
CA CYS A 392 -17.05 -3.81 -1.80
C CYS A 392 -18.50 -3.29 -1.87
N GLN A 393 -19.28 -3.46 -0.81
CA GLN A 393 -20.60 -2.86 -0.69
C GLN A 393 -20.53 -1.33 -0.66
N VAL A 394 -19.53 -0.77 -0.01
CA VAL A 394 -19.37 0.69 0.10
C VAL A 394 -18.63 1.28 -1.11
N LEU A 395 -17.57 0.61 -1.57
CA LEU A 395 -16.59 1.14 -2.53
C LEU A 395 -16.65 0.51 -3.93
N GLY A 396 -17.55 -0.44 -4.14
CA GLY A 396 -17.52 -1.29 -5.32
C GLY A 396 -16.31 -2.22 -5.32
N ASN A 397 -16.06 -2.92 -6.42
CA ASN A 397 -14.89 -3.82 -6.50
C ASN A 397 -13.56 -3.06 -6.30
N ARG A 398 -13.50 -1.76 -6.66
CA ARG A 398 -12.34 -0.89 -6.42
C ARG A 398 -11.93 -0.80 -4.95
N GLY A 399 -12.85 -1.07 -4.02
CA GLY A 399 -12.55 -1.20 -2.60
C GLY A 399 -11.40 -2.17 -2.31
N TYR A 400 -11.26 -3.25 -3.10
CA TYR A 400 -10.17 -4.21 -2.96
C TYR A 400 -8.79 -3.55 -3.19
N ARG A 401 -8.66 -2.74 -4.25
CA ARG A 401 -7.46 -1.94 -4.54
C ARG A 401 -7.10 -1.04 -3.38
N TYR A 402 -8.08 -0.31 -2.83
CA TYR A 402 -7.85 0.61 -1.71
C TYR A 402 -7.40 -0.11 -0.45
N MET A 403 -7.88 -1.34 -0.18
CA MET A 403 -7.41 -2.12 0.97
C MET A 403 -5.95 -2.54 0.78
N ASN A 404 -5.55 -3.02 -0.39
CA ASN A 404 -4.15 -3.38 -0.63
C ASN A 404 -3.22 -2.15 -0.63
N LEU A 405 -3.64 -1.04 -1.26
CA LEU A 405 -2.87 0.21 -1.26
C LEU A 405 -2.65 0.75 0.15
N ASN A 406 -3.72 0.85 0.96
CA ASN A 406 -3.59 1.32 2.35
C ASN A 406 -2.77 0.33 3.20
N ALA A 407 -2.86 -0.99 2.95
CA ALA A 407 -2.01 -1.96 3.63
C ALA A 407 -0.52 -1.73 3.32
N GLY A 408 -0.18 -1.50 2.06
CA GLY A 408 1.16 -1.12 1.63
C GLY A 408 1.66 0.18 2.27
N VAL A 409 0.78 1.19 2.39
CA VAL A 409 1.11 2.47 3.05
C VAL A 409 1.50 2.24 4.51
N LEU A 410 0.70 1.45 5.23
CA LEU A 410 0.94 1.13 6.65
C LEU A 410 2.20 0.26 6.82
N ALA A 411 2.43 -0.71 5.94
CA ALA A 411 3.61 -1.56 5.97
C ALA A 411 4.90 -0.76 5.78
N GLU A 412 4.92 0.16 4.82
CA GLU A 412 6.10 1.02 4.62
C GLU A 412 6.28 2.01 5.76
N SER A 413 5.18 2.54 6.32
CA SER A 413 5.25 3.40 7.51
C SER A 413 5.90 2.68 8.70
N LEU A 414 5.56 1.41 8.94
CA LEU A 414 6.21 0.57 9.95
C LEU A 414 7.67 0.30 9.60
N TYR A 415 7.98 0.01 8.34
CA TYR A 415 9.34 -0.22 7.86
C TYR A 415 10.26 0.96 8.15
N VAL A 416 9.86 2.16 7.72
CA VAL A 416 10.60 3.40 7.90
C VAL A 416 10.74 3.74 9.39
N SER A 417 9.65 3.60 10.15
CA SER A 417 9.64 3.87 11.59
C SER A 417 10.55 2.91 12.37
N ALA A 418 10.51 1.61 12.04
CA ALA A 418 11.37 0.60 12.64
C ALA A 418 12.83 0.91 12.37
N ARG A 419 13.16 1.26 11.12
CA ARG A 419 14.52 1.63 10.74
C ARG A 419 15.05 2.83 11.52
N LEU A 420 14.23 3.86 11.74
CA LEU A 420 14.59 5.02 12.56
C LEU A 420 14.91 4.63 14.02
N LEU A 421 14.20 3.63 14.55
CA LEU A 421 14.42 3.08 15.89
C LEU A 421 15.46 1.95 15.95
N ASN A 422 16.26 1.77 14.89
CA ASN A 422 17.23 0.67 14.75
C ASN A 422 16.63 -0.73 14.94
N LYS A 423 15.38 -0.90 14.50
CA LYS A 423 14.67 -2.17 14.43
C LYS A 423 14.50 -2.57 12.96
N THR A 424 14.08 -3.81 12.76
CA THR A 424 13.74 -4.33 11.44
C THR A 424 12.24 -4.58 11.41
N ALA A 425 11.57 -4.08 10.37
CA ALA A 425 10.25 -4.55 10.03
C ALA A 425 10.28 -5.15 8.62
N ARG A 426 9.41 -6.13 8.37
CA ARG A 426 9.23 -6.71 7.04
C ARG A 426 7.81 -7.23 6.90
N GLU A 427 7.32 -7.18 5.68
CA GLU A 427 6.09 -7.88 5.33
C GLU A 427 6.40 -9.36 5.06
N GLU A 428 5.51 -10.25 5.49
CA GLU A 428 5.56 -11.67 5.17
C GLU A 428 4.35 -12.04 4.30
N HIS A 429 4.63 -12.52 3.08
CA HIS A 429 3.62 -12.68 2.03
C HIS A 429 3.06 -14.11 1.95
N PHE A 430 3.80 -15.10 2.47
CA PHE A 430 3.46 -16.52 2.35
C PHE A 430 3.03 -17.10 3.69
N PHE A 431 1.73 -17.08 3.94
CA PHE A 431 1.12 -17.60 5.18
C PHE A 431 -0.23 -18.28 4.92
N TYR A 432 -0.54 -19.25 5.77
CA TYR A 432 -1.78 -20.01 5.78
C TYR A 432 -2.88 -19.15 6.43
N HIS A 433 -3.76 -18.59 5.60
CA HIS A 433 -4.73 -17.57 6.04
C HIS A 433 -5.69 -18.12 7.11
N ASP A 434 -6.24 -19.31 6.89
CA ASP A 434 -7.19 -19.94 7.82
C ASP A 434 -6.53 -20.29 9.17
N GLU A 435 -5.30 -20.81 9.15
CA GLU A 435 -4.57 -21.15 10.37
C GLU A 435 -4.24 -19.89 11.17
N LEU A 436 -3.82 -18.82 10.48
CA LEU A 436 -3.49 -17.55 11.12
C LEU A 436 -4.74 -16.88 11.70
N LYS A 437 -5.85 -16.82 10.95
CA LYS A 437 -7.13 -16.29 11.45
C LYS A 437 -7.59 -17.05 12.70
N LYS A 438 -7.57 -18.38 12.64
CA LYS A 438 -7.98 -19.24 13.76
C LYS A 438 -7.08 -19.08 14.98
N LEU A 439 -5.76 -18.96 14.78
CA LEU A 439 -4.82 -18.74 15.88
C LEU A 439 -5.06 -17.40 16.58
N LEU A 440 -5.32 -16.36 15.80
CA LEU A 440 -5.46 -14.99 16.28
C LEU A 440 -6.89 -14.64 16.73
N ASP A 441 -7.84 -15.57 16.57
CA ASP A 441 -9.27 -15.34 16.83
C ASP A 441 -9.83 -14.15 16.03
N ILE A 442 -9.34 -14.00 14.79
CA ILE A 442 -9.84 -12.97 13.85
C ILE A 442 -11.22 -13.42 13.36
N PRO A 443 -12.24 -12.54 13.37
CA PRO A 443 -13.59 -12.87 12.92
C PRO A 443 -13.60 -13.44 11.50
N GLU A 444 -14.47 -14.44 11.26
CA GLU A 444 -14.54 -15.08 9.95
C GLU A 444 -14.90 -14.12 8.81
N THR A 445 -15.64 -13.05 9.13
CA THR A 445 -16.01 -11.97 8.21
C THR A 445 -14.84 -11.09 7.76
N GLU A 446 -13.70 -11.17 8.43
CA GLU A 446 -12.49 -10.42 8.09
C GLU A 446 -11.53 -11.28 7.27
N SER A 447 -11.01 -10.70 6.19
CA SER A 447 -9.92 -11.28 5.41
C SER A 447 -8.60 -10.62 5.80
N ILE A 448 -7.53 -11.41 5.91
CA ILE A 448 -6.18 -10.89 6.13
C ILE A 448 -5.66 -10.31 4.81
N ILE A 449 -5.27 -9.04 4.83
CA ILE A 449 -4.72 -8.32 3.68
C ILE A 449 -3.20 -8.39 3.68
N SER A 450 -2.57 -8.10 4.82
CA SER A 450 -1.11 -8.03 4.96
C SER A 450 -0.68 -8.40 6.38
N THR A 451 0.55 -8.91 6.53
CA THR A 451 1.18 -9.18 7.81
C THR A 451 2.58 -8.57 7.85
N VAL A 452 2.81 -7.68 8.80
CA VAL A 452 4.09 -6.99 9.00
C VAL A 452 4.69 -7.43 10.32
N LEU A 453 5.88 -8.01 10.28
CA LEU A 453 6.61 -8.45 11.46
C LEU A 453 7.63 -7.41 11.88
N ILE A 454 7.77 -7.18 13.19
CA ILE A 454 8.77 -6.29 13.76
C ILE A 454 9.67 -7.09 14.69
N GLY A 455 10.97 -6.94 14.53
CA GLY A 455 11.98 -7.64 15.32
C GLY A 455 13.26 -6.83 15.50
N LYS A 456 14.14 -7.35 16.34
CA LYS A 456 15.47 -6.77 16.54
C LYS A 456 16.35 -7.11 15.33
N SER A 457 17.05 -6.10 14.80
CA SER A 457 18.06 -6.32 13.76
C SER A 457 19.25 -7.10 14.35
N PRO A 458 19.87 -8.03 13.61
CA PRO A 458 21.23 -8.45 13.93
C PRO A 458 22.14 -7.22 13.95
N ALA A 459 23.12 -7.19 14.87
CA ALA A 459 24.10 -6.13 14.93
C ALA A 459 24.77 -5.98 13.56
N ARG A 460 24.78 -4.76 13.01
CA ARG A 460 25.40 -4.44 11.72
C ARG A 460 26.90 -4.26 11.85
#